data_AF-A0A812MEY5-F1
#
_entry.id   AF-A0A812MEY5-F1
#
_cell.length_a   1.000
_cell.length_b   1.000
_cell.length_c   1.000
_cell.angle_alpha   90.00
_cell.angle_beta   90.00
_cell.angle_gamma   90.00
#
_symmetry.space_group_name_H-M   'P 1'
#
loop_
_entity.id
_entity.type
_entity.pdbx_description
1 polymer ?
#
loop_
_entity_poly.entity_id
_entity_poly.type
_entity_poly.pdbx_seq_one_letter_code
_entity_poly.pdbx_strand_id
1 'polypeptide(L)'
;MNSWAAEGIYDCNFLCICVLGDRSAYGLCKEMSAQMKLTHCVNGFVASPQDMPTYGQLGCQGFIVLDKEHKVVSEGTSPFMQVRGLAFKHVEALLNAVCNNLPLPDLCPGEAVQLAKAPEGLEKLQGYRGICIRAQDNKVDFGFTDGPLQGKMISVPHSSVQRLDPMDEEESCGQGCSSGACADGSCQKAAGCGDRKSCEGGNCGLPCSKPGCEEREASSSEGSTCDPSTCERAECKVDPDFVSQALDLVSVKVASMDSEHEECATALRRLVNTRTREVLEEVLKCLSDHFAHEEALFEEYGFGAHVNEKLSAKKSHANEHQRMLNKVRKQLSCGPSVPATFVRELLQEFHEHTTLYDVQYADFLAGKGAK
;
A
#
# COMPACT_ATOMS: atom_id res chain seq x y z
N MET A 1 16.95 -10.79 -15.29
CA MET A 1 16.46 -9.90 -14.21
C MET A 1 16.91 -8.45 -14.39
N ASN A 2 17.96 -8.18 -15.17
CA ASN A 2 18.44 -6.84 -15.52
C ASN A 2 18.31 -6.52 -17.03
N SER A 3 17.35 -7.12 -17.74
CA SER A 3 17.15 -6.86 -19.18
C SER A 3 16.85 -5.39 -19.45
N TRP A 4 16.10 -4.74 -18.56
CA TRP A 4 15.83 -3.30 -18.58
C TRP A 4 17.10 -2.43 -18.57
N ALA A 5 18.17 -2.90 -17.91
CA ALA A 5 19.50 -2.25 -17.95
C ALA A 5 20.31 -2.61 -19.20
N ALA A 6 19.96 -3.71 -19.88
CA ALA A 6 20.66 -4.24 -21.05
C ALA A 6 20.12 -3.71 -22.39
N GLU A 7 18.89 -3.19 -22.40
CA GLU A 7 18.19 -2.76 -23.62
C GLU A 7 18.88 -1.57 -24.33
N GLY A 8 19.76 -0.84 -23.64
CA GLY A 8 20.54 0.26 -24.22
C GLY A 8 19.67 1.45 -24.68
N ILE A 9 18.41 1.52 -24.22
CA ILE A 9 17.48 2.60 -24.53
C ILE A 9 17.99 3.93 -23.96
N TYR A 10 18.64 3.87 -22.80
CA TYR A 10 19.16 5.03 -22.08
C TYR A 10 20.68 4.92 -21.96
N ASP A 11 21.37 6.02 -22.27
CA ASP A 11 22.81 6.15 -22.03
C ASP A 11 23.06 6.46 -20.55
N CYS A 12 22.92 5.42 -19.71
CA CYS A 12 23.07 5.52 -18.27
C CYS A 12 23.71 4.26 -17.68
N ASN A 13 24.26 4.40 -16.47
CA ASN A 13 24.80 3.29 -15.71
C ASN A 13 23.85 2.96 -14.55
N PHE A 14 23.57 1.67 -14.37
CA PHE A 14 22.81 1.20 -13.22
C PHE A 14 23.77 0.71 -12.14
N LEU A 15 23.61 1.23 -10.93
CA LEU A 15 24.41 0.85 -9.78
C LEU A 15 23.54 0.15 -8.74
N CYS A 16 23.94 -1.07 -8.34
CA CYS A 16 23.39 -1.77 -7.19
C CYS A 16 24.40 -1.62 -6.05
N ILE A 17 24.02 -0.98 -4.94
CA ILE A 17 24.95 -0.70 -3.84
C ILE A 17 24.47 -1.39 -2.58
N CYS A 18 25.27 -2.32 -2.06
CA CYS A 18 25.06 -2.94 -0.76
C CYS A 18 25.39 -1.94 0.37
N VAL A 19 24.39 -1.60 1.18
CA VAL A 19 24.47 -0.57 2.24
C VAL A 19 24.58 -1.17 3.65
N LEU A 20 25.27 -2.30 3.80
CA LEU A 20 25.57 -2.86 5.13
C LEU A 20 26.61 -2.00 5.89
N GLY A 21 27.54 -1.37 5.16
CA GLY A 21 28.53 -0.46 5.74
C GLY A 21 29.61 -1.15 6.58
N ASP A 22 29.81 -2.46 6.43
CA ASP A 22 30.84 -3.21 7.15
C ASP A 22 31.55 -4.25 6.26
N ARG A 23 32.45 -5.05 6.86
CA ARG A 23 33.25 -6.04 6.12
C ARG A 23 32.43 -7.15 5.47
N SER A 24 31.20 -7.38 5.91
CA SER A 24 30.30 -8.38 5.32
C SER A 24 29.65 -7.91 4.01
N ALA A 25 29.63 -6.59 3.77
CA ALA A 25 29.03 -5.98 2.57
C ALA A 25 29.61 -6.53 1.26
N TYR A 26 30.92 -6.81 1.23
CA TYR A 26 31.60 -7.41 0.07
C TYR A 26 31.09 -8.82 -0.24
N GLY A 27 30.94 -9.66 0.80
CA GLY A 27 30.45 -11.02 0.65
C GLY A 27 29.04 -11.05 0.07
N LEU A 28 28.14 -10.25 0.65
CA LEU A 28 26.76 -10.12 0.18
C LEU A 28 26.68 -9.57 -1.25
N CYS A 29 27.45 -8.53 -1.57
CA CYS A 29 27.53 -7.96 -2.92
C CYS A 29 27.95 -9.02 -3.95
N LYS A 30 28.99 -9.81 -3.63
CA LYS A 30 29.48 -10.88 -4.50
C LYS A 30 28.45 -11.98 -4.71
N GLU A 31 27.77 -12.39 -3.64
CA GLU A 31 26.72 -13.42 -3.69
C GLU A 31 25.52 -12.94 -4.52
N MET A 32 25.06 -11.70 -4.30
CA MET A 32 24.00 -11.08 -5.08
C MET A 32 24.34 -11.06 -6.57
N SER A 33 25.57 -10.64 -6.94
CA SER A 33 26.01 -10.67 -8.34
C SER A 33 25.91 -12.07 -8.96
N ALA A 34 26.32 -13.10 -8.20
CA ALA A 34 26.32 -14.48 -8.67
C ALA A 34 24.90 -15.05 -8.82
N GLN A 35 24.04 -14.84 -7.83
CA GLN A 35 22.67 -15.35 -7.82
C GLN A 35 21.79 -14.63 -8.85
N MET A 36 21.89 -13.30 -8.92
CA MET A 36 21.03 -12.46 -9.75
C MET A 36 21.52 -12.32 -11.20
N LYS A 37 22.72 -12.86 -11.50
CA LYS A 37 23.37 -12.81 -12.82
C LYS A 37 23.44 -11.38 -13.37
N LEU A 38 23.89 -10.45 -12.53
CA LEU A 38 23.98 -9.03 -12.86
C LEU A 38 25.13 -8.77 -13.86
N THR A 39 24.79 -8.69 -15.14
CA THR A 39 25.76 -8.49 -16.25
C THR A 39 25.77 -7.07 -16.85
N HIS A 40 24.76 -6.26 -16.52
CA HIS A 40 24.51 -4.94 -17.13
C HIS A 40 24.33 -3.85 -16.07
N CYS A 41 24.77 -4.11 -14.84
CA CYS A 41 24.84 -3.11 -13.80
C CYS A 41 26.16 -3.24 -13.04
N VAL A 42 26.60 -2.14 -12.45
CA VAL A 42 27.75 -2.12 -11.55
C VAL A 42 27.24 -2.50 -10.16
N ASN A 43 27.69 -3.63 -9.64
CA ASN A 43 27.42 -4.01 -8.26
C ASN A 43 28.55 -3.54 -7.36
N GLY A 44 28.21 -2.76 -6.34
CA GLY A 44 29.13 -2.14 -5.39
C GLY A 44 28.67 -2.31 -3.95
N PHE A 45 29.49 -1.84 -3.02
CA PHE A 45 29.21 -1.92 -1.60
C PHE A 45 29.83 -0.74 -0.85
N VAL A 46 29.21 -0.37 0.26
CA VAL A 46 29.76 0.61 1.20
C VAL A 46 30.72 -0.11 2.14
N ALA A 47 32.00 0.26 2.10
CA ALA A 47 33.05 -0.43 2.84
C ALA A 47 33.10 -0.08 4.34
N SER A 48 32.58 1.09 4.71
CA SER A 48 32.67 1.62 6.07
C SER A 48 31.42 2.42 6.44
N PRO A 49 30.99 2.45 7.73
CA PRO A 49 29.77 3.18 8.12
C PRO A 49 29.84 4.69 7.84
N GLN A 50 31.03 5.26 7.77
CA GLN A 50 31.25 6.68 7.48
C GLN A 50 30.92 7.05 6.03
N ASP A 51 30.93 6.07 5.12
CA ASP A 51 30.62 6.26 3.70
C ASP A 51 29.14 5.96 3.40
N MET A 52 28.33 5.73 4.44
CA MET A 52 26.90 5.44 4.27
C MET A 52 26.16 6.65 3.71
N PRO A 53 25.26 6.44 2.72
CA PRO A 53 24.43 7.51 2.20
C PRO A 53 23.50 8.08 3.29
N THR A 54 23.31 9.40 3.28
CA THR A 54 22.45 10.10 4.25
C THR A 54 20.97 10.08 3.87
N TYR A 55 20.65 9.77 2.61
CA TYR A 55 19.30 9.76 2.03
C TYR A 55 18.56 8.41 2.15
N GLY A 56 19.12 7.43 2.87
CA GLY A 56 18.46 6.14 3.17
C GLY A 56 18.70 5.01 2.14
N GLN A 57 18.05 3.86 2.33
CA GLN A 57 18.09 2.69 1.43
C GLN A 57 16.80 2.63 0.64
N LEU A 58 16.91 2.62 -0.69
CA LEU A 58 15.74 2.61 -1.55
C LEU A 58 15.28 1.22 -2.02
N GLY A 59 15.90 0.11 -1.62
CA GLY A 59 15.52 -1.29 -1.97
C GLY A 59 14.34 -1.47 -2.93
N CYS A 60 13.19 -1.94 -2.43
CA CYS A 60 11.93 -1.94 -3.19
C CYS A 60 11.17 -0.59 -3.12
N GLN A 61 11.79 0.41 -2.51
CA GLN A 61 11.29 1.76 -2.28
C GLN A 61 11.60 2.75 -3.43
N GLY A 62 12.35 2.34 -4.46
CA GLY A 62 12.57 3.14 -5.67
C GLY A 62 14.04 3.23 -6.09
N PHE A 63 14.34 4.25 -6.89
CA PHE A 63 15.67 4.53 -7.43
C PHE A 63 16.11 5.95 -7.08
N ILE A 64 17.43 6.10 -6.92
CA ILE A 64 18.09 7.41 -6.94
C ILE A 64 18.51 7.65 -8.38
N VAL A 65 18.18 8.82 -8.90
CA VAL A 65 18.55 9.23 -10.26
C VAL A 65 19.54 10.39 -10.16
N LEU A 66 20.70 10.23 -10.80
CA LEU A 66 21.72 11.26 -10.93
C LEU A 66 21.83 11.69 -12.40
N ASP A 67 22.16 12.95 -12.64
CA ASP A 67 22.55 13.41 -13.98
C ASP A 67 24.02 13.08 -14.30
N LYS A 68 24.46 13.46 -15.51
CA LYS A 68 25.85 13.23 -15.98
C LYS A 68 26.89 14.05 -15.23
N GLU A 69 26.48 15.10 -14.50
CA GLU A 69 27.31 15.88 -13.58
C GLU A 69 27.27 15.33 -12.14
N HIS A 70 26.64 14.16 -11.95
CA HIS A 70 26.40 13.50 -10.66
C HIS A 70 25.55 14.32 -9.67
N LYS A 71 24.72 15.25 -10.17
CA LYS A 71 23.73 15.93 -9.33
C LYS A 71 22.50 15.06 -9.17
N VAL A 72 21.93 15.10 -7.98
CA VAL A 72 20.71 14.35 -7.67
C VAL A 72 19.53 14.97 -8.42
N VAL A 73 18.93 14.18 -9.30
CA VAL A 73 17.69 14.49 -10.03
C VAL A 73 16.49 14.02 -9.23
N SER A 74 16.60 12.86 -8.58
CA SER A 74 15.59 12.30 -7.70
C SER A 74 16.26 11.53 -6.56
N GLU A 75 15.92 11.89 -5.32
CA GLU A 75 16.35 11.18 -4.11
C GLU A 75 15.57 9.88 -3.88
N GLY A 76 14.43 9.70 -4.55
CA GLY A 76 13.64 8.48 -4.51
C GLY A 76 12.48 8.51 -5.50
N THR A 77 12.51 7.62 -6.49
CA THR A 77 11.35 7.40 -7.37
C THR A 77 10.26 6.63 -6.65
N SER A 78 9.08 6.49 -7.28
CA SER A 78 7.97 5.75 -6.69
C SER A 78 8.35 4.31 -6.30
N PRO A 79 7.90 3.83 -5.12
CA PRO A 79 8.25 2.51 -4.61
C PRO A 79 7.51 1.40 -5.37
N PHE A 80 8.27 0.40 -5.84
CA PHE A 80 7.74 -0.72 -6.63
C PHE A 80 6.63 -1.48 -5.90
N MET A 81 6.74 -1.64 -4.58
CA MET A 81 5.75 -2.37 -3.81
C MET A 81 4.40 -1.66 -3.72
N GLN A 82 4.36 -0.34 -3.84
CA GLN A 82 3.11 0.43 -3.76
C GLN A 82 2.45 0.59 -5.13
N VAL A 83 3.25 0.83 -6.19
CA VAL A 83 2.72 1.22 -7.50
C VAL A 83 3.11 0.28 -8.65
N ARG A 84 3.80 -0.83 -8.33
CA ARG A 84 4.17 -1.92 -9.26
C ARG A 84 4.82 -1.38 -10.54
N GLY A 85 4.30 -1.76 -11.71
CA GLY A 85 4.85 -1.34 -13.00
C GLY A 85 4.93 0.18 -13.21
N LEU A 86 4.16 0.99 -12.47
CA LEU A 86 4.27 2.45 -12.54
C LEU A 86 5.60 2.97 -11.97
N ALA A 87 6.23 2.22 -11.04
CA ALA A 87 7.52 2.60 -10.49
C ALA A 87 8.59 2.65 -11.58
N PHE A 88 8.59 1.68 -12.51
CA PHE A 88 9.50 1.70 -13.65
C PHE A 88 9.19 2.84 -14.61
N LYS A 89 7.91 3.14 -14.86
CA LYS A 89 7.52 4.29 -15.69
C LYS A 89 7.94 5.62 -15.10
N HIS A 90 8.00 5.74 -13.77
CA HIS A 90 8.59 6.90 -13.10
C HIS A 90 10.05 7.06 -13.52
N VAL A 91 10.85 6.00 -13.32
CA VAL A 91 12.29 5.99 -13.64
C VAL A 91 12.51 6.31 -15.12
N GLU A 92 11.75 5.68 -16.01
CA GLU A 92 11.82 5.90 -17.45
C GLU A 92 11.50 7.37 -17.82
N ALA A 93 10.52 8.00 -17.18
CA ALA A 93 10.21 9.42 -17.43
C ALA A 93 11.40 10.32 -17.06
N LEU A 94 12.06 10.06 -15.92
CA LEU A 94 13.24 10.80 -15.50
C LEU A 94 14.45 10.52 -16.41
N LEU A 95 14.73 9.26 -16.74
CA LEU A 95 15.83 8.90 -17.64
C LEU A 95 15.63 9.48 -19.04
N ASN A 96 14.40 9.48 -19.57
CA ASN A 96 14.08 10.17 -20.83
C ASN A 96 14.45 11.64 -20.77
N ALA A 97 14.12 12.34 -19.68
CA ALA A 97 14.45 13.75 -19.55
C ALA A 97 15.96 13.97 -19.43
N VAL A 98 16.63 13.23 -18.53
CA VAL A 98 18.06 13.38 -18.24
C VAL A 98 18.92 13.00 -19.44
N CYS A 99 18.71 11.83 -20.04
CA CYS A 99 19.53 11.35 -21.16
C CYS A 99 19.36 12.21 -22.42
N ASN A 100 18.18 12.81 -22.64
CA ASN A 100 17.92 13.67 -23.80
C ASN A 100 18.11 15.17 -23.51
N ASN A 101 18.60 15.55 -22.32
CA ASN A 101 18.73 16.94 -21.87
C ASN A 101 17.42 17.75 -22.02
N LEU A 102 16.28 17.12 -21.75
CA LEU A 102 14.97 17.77 -21.69
C LEU A 102 14.69 18.30 -20.27
N PRO A 103 13.76 19.26 -20.11
CA PRO A 103 13.27 19.63 -18.79
C PRO A 103 12.73 18.40 -18.04
N LEU A 104 13.00 18.35 -16.74
CA LEU A 104 12.44 17.30 -15.89
C LEU A 104 10.90 17.42 -15.86
N PRO A 105 10.18 16.28 -15.89
CA PRO A 105 8.73 16.31 -15.78
C PRO A 105 8.29 16.85 -14.42
N ASP A 106 7.31 17.76 -14.44
CA ASP A 106 6.68 18.29 -13.22
C ASP A 106 5.91 17.21 -12.44
N LEU A 107 5.52 16.12 -13.13
CA LEU A 107 4.83 14.99 -12.56
C LEU A 107 5.19 13.69 -13.30
N CYS A 108 5.52 12.64 -12.55
CA CYS A 108 5.87 11.32 -13.07
C CYS A 108 4.74 10.31 -12.82
N PRO A 109 4.61 9.27 -13.66
CA PRO A 109 3.79 8.11 -13.34
C PRO A 109 4.19 7.49 -11.99
N GLY A 110 3.22 6.98 -11.24
CA GLY A 110 3.43 6.38 -9.93
C GLY A 110 3.50 7.37 -8.76
N GLU A 111 3.51 8.68 -9.01
CA GLU A 111 3.51 9.67 -7.93
C GLU A 111 2.13 9.82 -7.29
N ALA A 112 2.12 9.99 -5.96
CA ALA A 112 0.93 10.31 -5.21
C ALA A 112 0.46 11.73 -5.53
N VAL A 113 -0.82 11.88 -5.82
CA VAL A 113 -1.43 13.15 -6.23
C VAL A 113 -2.77 13.37 -5.57
N GLN A 114 -3.16 14.64 -5.45
CA GLN A 114 -4.49 15.05 -5.03
C GLN A 114 -5.17 15.86 -6.13
N LEU A 115 -6.48 15.67 -6.29
CA LEU A 115 -7.28 16.45 -7.23
C LEU A 115 -7.59 17.84 -6.66
N ALA A 116 -6.70 18.81 -6.90
CA ALA A 116 -6.85 20.19 -6.45
C ALA A 116 -8.08 20.88 -7.08
N LYS A 117 -8.39 20.57 -8.35
CA LYS A 117 -9.56 21.09 -9.04
C LYS A 117 -10.28 19.97 -9.79
N ALA A 118 -11.49 19.66 -9.36
CA ALA A 118 -12.31 18.67 -10.03
C ALA A 118 -12.76 19.12 -11.45
N PRO A 119 -12.97 18.17 -12.37
CA PRO A 119 -13.64 18.44 -13.64
C PRO A 119 -15.06 18.99 -13.43
N GLU A 120 -15.55 19.76 -14.41
CA GLU A 120 -16.92 20.26 -14.42
C GLU A 120 -17.93 19.11 -14.35
N GLY A 121 -18.91 19.23 -13.44
CA GLY A 121 -19.92 18.20 -13.17
C GLY A 121 -19.45 17.09 -12.23
N LEU A 122 -18.20 17.13 -11.74
CA LEU A 122 -17.62 16.17 -10.80
C LEU A 122 -17.02 16.87 -9.56
N GLU A 123 -17.59 18.00 -9.15
CA GLU A 123 -17.07 18.87 -8.07
C GLU A 123 -16.86 18.11 -6.75
N LYS A 124 -17.66 17.06 -6.53
CA LYS A 124 -17.55 16.16 -5.37
C LYS A 124 -16.22 15.41 -5.28
N LEU A 125 -15.48 15.31 -6.38
CA LEU A 125 -14.19 14.61 -6.44
C LEU A 125 -13.01 15.50 -6.04
N GLN A 126 -13.24 16.80 -5.83
CA GLN A 126 -12.18 17.70 -5.41
C GLN A 126 -11.63 17.27 -4.04
N GLY A 127 -10.30 17.24 -3.93
CA GLY A 127 -9.60 16.79 -2.73
C GLY A 127 -9.37 15.28 -2.65
N TYR A 128 -9.89 14.47 -3.58
CA TYR A 128 -9.60 13.03 -3.61
C TYR A 128 -8.11 12.79 -3.86
N ARG A 129 -7.60 11.72 -3.24
CA ARG A 129 -6.22 11.26 -3.38
C ARG A 129 -6.16 10.12 -4.40
N GLY A 130 -5.00 10.01 -5.03
CA GLY A 130 -4.80 9.05 -6.10
C GLY A 130 -3.34 8.93 -6.50
N ILE A 131 -3.12 8.24 -7.61
CA ILE A 131 -1.81 8.06 -8.22
C ILE A 131 -1.87 8.57 -9.67
N CYS A 132 -0.79 9.21 -10.11
CA CYS A 132 -0.57 9.51 -11.51
C CYS A 132 -0.34 8.21 -12.29
N ILE A 133 -1.31 7.77 -13.08
CA ILE A 133 -1.17 6.56 -13.91
C ILE A 133 -0.34 6.87 -15.17
N ARG A 134 -0.52 8.07 -15.71
CA ARG A 134 0.17 8.57 -16.90
C ARG A 134 0.14 10.10 -16.88
N ALA A 135 1.27 10.72 -17.18
CA ALA A 135 1.41 12.15 -17.39
C ALA A 135 1.73 12.42 -18.88
N GLN A 136 0.99 13.34 -19.49
CA GLN A 136 1.21 13.87 -20.83
C GLN A 136 1.13 15.40 -20.74
N ASP A 137 1.76 16.12 -21.68
CA ASP A 137 2.03 17.57 -21.60
C ASP A 137 0.97 18.43 -20.89
N ASN A 138 -0.33 18.24 -21.19
CA ASN A 138 -1.42 19.00 -20.57
C ASN A 138 -2.44 18.16 -19.80
N LYS A 139 -2.25 16.84 -19.68
CA LYS A 139 -3.23 15.92 -19.08
C LYS A 139 -2.57 14.87 -18.20
N VAL A 140 -3.25 14.56 -17.11
CA VAL A 140 -2.87 13.51 -16.17
C VAL A 140 -4.02 12.52 -16.08
N ASP A 141 -3.69 11.25 -16.23
CA ASP A 141 -4.61 10.17 -15.88
C ASP A 141 -4.50 9.91 -14.39
N PHE A 142 -5.50 10.39 -13.65
CA PHE A 142 -5.63 10.26 -12.22
C PHE A 142 -6.34 8.94 -11.88
N GLY A 143 -5.65 8.04 -11.18
CA GLY A 143 -6.20 6.79 -10.66
C GLY A 143 -6.59 6.92 -9.20
N PHE A 144 -7.83 6.59 -8.86
CA PHE A 144 -8.31 6.64 -7.48
C PHE A 144 -7.75 5.45 -6.68
N THR A 145 -7.14 5.74 -5.53
CA THR A 145 -6.58 4.73 -4.62
C THR A 145 -7.49 4.39 -3.46
N ASP A 146 -8.50 5.22 -3.19
CA ASP A 146 -9.44 5.04 -2.10
C ASP A 146 -10.89 5.39 -2.49
N GLY A 147 -11.80 5.06 -1.57
CA GLY A 147 -13.22 5.36 -1.70
C GLY A 147 -13.96 4.53 -2.76
N PRO A 148 -15.20 4.93 -3.10
CA PRO A 148 -16.08 4.17 -3.99
C PRO A 148 -15.62 4.16 -5.45
N LEU A 149 -14.60 4.94 -5.79
CA LEU A 149 -14.00 5.01 -7.12
C LEU A 149 -12.65 4.29 -7.21
N GLN A 150 -12.20 3.62 -6.14
CA GLN A 150 -10.94 2.88 -6.12
C GLN A 150 -10.80 1.98 -7.36
N GLY A 151 -9.65 2.06 -8.02
CA GLY A 151 -9.36 1.31 -9.25
C GLY A 151 -9.93 1.92 -10.54
N LYS A 152 -10.75 2.97 -10.45
CA LYS A 152 -11.18 3.76 -11.61
C LYS A 152 -10.16 4.85 -11.91
N MET A 153 -10.23 5.39 -13.12
CA MET A 153 -9.38 6.49 -13.56
C MET A 153 -10.18 7.58 -14.28
N ILE A 154 -9.70 8.81 -14.19
CA ILE A 154 -10.18 9.95 -14.97
C ILE A 154 -9.00 10.71 -15.56
N SER A 155 -9.17 11.27 -16.76
CA SER A 155 -8.18 12.18 -17.36
C SER A 155 -8.53 13.62 -17.00
N VAL A 156 -7.61 14.32 -16.35
CA VAL A 156 -7.78 15.71 -15.92
C VAL A 156 -6.64 16.58 -16.42
N PRO A 157 -6.81 17.92 -16.52
CA PRO A 157 -5.71 18.81 -16.84
C PRO A 157 -4.56 18.67 -15.83
N HIS A 158 -3.32 18.88 -16.26
CA HIS A 158 -2.16 18.87 -15.34
C HIS A 158 -2.33 19.89 -14.20
N SER A 159 -2.89 21.06 -14.48
CA SER A 159 -3.19 22.10 -13.49
C SER A 159 -4.27 21.72 -12.46
N SER A 160 -4.98 20.60 -12.67
CA SER A 160 -6.03 20.13 -11.76
C SER A 160 -5.51 19.19 -10.68
N VAL A 161 -4.25 18.74 -10.77
CA VAL A 161 -3.62 17.85 -9.79
C VAL A 161 -2.49 18.56 -9.06
N GLN A 162 -2.29 18.19 -7.81
CA GLN A 162 -1.16 18.61 -7.01
C GLN A 162 -0.42 17.36 -6.55
N ARG A 163 0.91 17.36 -6.70
CA ARG A 163 1.78 16.32 -6.13
C ARG A 163 1.62 16.35 -4.60
N LEU A 164 1.40 15.19 -4.02
CA LEU A 164 1.52 15.02 -2.58
C LEU A 164 2.96 14.63 -2.29
N ASP A 165 3.57 15.30 -1.30
CA ASP A 165 4.83 14.82 -0.77
C ASP A 165 4.63 13.38 -0.27
N PRO A 166 5.63 12.50 -0.44
CA PRO A 166 5.59 11.16 0.13
C PRO A 166 5.28 11.34 1.61
N MET A 167 4.08 10.93 2.02
CA MET A 167 3.64 11.13 3.39
C MET A 167 4.60 10.38 4.29
N ASP A 168 5.25 11.09 5.21
CA ASP A 168 5.51 10.51 6.52
C ASP A 168 4.15 10.05 7.03
N GLU A 169 3.88 8.74 7.02
CA GLU A 169 2.58 8.12 7.32
C GLU A 169 2.07 8.39 8.77
N GLU A 170 2.65 9.34 9.50
CA GLU A 170 2.40 9.58 10.92
C GLU A 170 1.30 10.62 11.23
N GLU A 171 0.85 11.46 10.31
CA GLU A 171 -0.10 12.54 10.65
C GLU A 171 -1.46 12.45 9.95
N SER A 172 -2.24 11.41 10.25
CA SER A 172 -3.68 11.43 9.93
C SER A 172 -4.49 10.43 10.77
N CYS A 173 -4.40 10.52 12.10
CA CYS A 173 -5.51 10.15 12.98
C CYS A 173 -5.97 11.40 13.73
N GLY A 174 -6.93 12.09 13.11
CA GLY A 174 -7.57 13.27 13.65
C GLY A 174 -8.16 13.01 15.03
N GLN A 175 -7.93 13.99 15.90
CA GLN A 175 -8.71 14.24 17.10
C GLN A 175 -10.22 14.17 16.80
N GLY A 176 -10.88 13.24 17.47
CA GLY A 176 -12.34 13.16 17.57
C GLY A 176 -12.69 12.62 18.96
N CYS A 177 -13.05 13.54 19.85
CA CYS A 177 -13.42 13.27 21.23
C CYS A 177 -14.70 12.43 21.40
N SER A 178 -14.84 11.90 22.62
CA SER A 178 -15.98 11.21 23.24
C SER A 178 -16.08 9.72 22.87
N SER A 179 -16.15 8.76 23.79
CA SER A 179 -16.72 8.79 25.14
C SER A 179 -16.27 7.55 25.94
N GLY A 180 -16.02 7.71 27.24
CA GLY A 180 -16.42 6.70 28.23
C GLY A 180 -15.31 5.94 28.94
N ALA A 181 -15.29 6.13 30.27
CA ALA A 181 -14.82 5.20 31.30
C ALA A 181 -13.30 5.04 31.49
N CYS A 182 -12.72 5.95 32.27
CA CYS A 182 -11.72 5.57 33.27
C CYS A 182 -12.15 6.18 34.61
N ALA A 183 -12.52 5.29 35.52
CA ALA A 183 -12.84 5.57 36.91
C ALA A 183 -11.55 5.71 37.73
N ASP A 184 -11.69 6.43 38.84
CA ASP A 184 -10.79 6.52 40.00
C ASP A 184 -9.43 7.20 39.85
N GLY A 185 -9.21 8.20 40.73
CA GLY A 185 -7.87 8.61 41.13
C GLY A 185 -7.62 10.11 41.24
N SER A 186 -8.30 10.76 42.19
CA SER A 186 -7.81 11.92 42.95
C SER A 186 -6.86 12.92 42.26
N CYS A 187 -7.39 14.09 41.85
CA CYS A 187 -6.60 15.32 41.76
C CYS A 187 -7.39 16.47 42.39
N GLN A 188 -6.78 17.10 43.39
CA GLN A 188 -7.36 18.16 44.21
C GLN A 188 -7.29 19.51 43.47
N LYS A 189 -8.39 20.27 43.60
CA LYS A 189 -8.54 21.75 43.59
C LYS A 189 -7.52 22.58 42.77
N ALA A 190 -8.04 23.32 41.80
CA ALA A 190 -8.27 24.77 41.96
C ALA A 190 -9.04 25.41 40.78
N ALA A 191 -9.94 26.32 41.17
CA ALA A 191 -10.40 27.51 40.44
C ALA A 191 -11.29 27.35 39.17
N GLY A 192 -12.60 27.51 39.40
CA GLY A 192 -13.33 28.66 38.85
C GLY A 192 -14.03 28.47 37.50
N CYS A 193 -15.27 27.98 37.53
CA CYS A 193 -16.27 28.28 36.51
C CYS A 193 -17.63 28.46 37.19
N GLY A 194 -18.20 29.65 37.00
CA GLY A 194 -19.41 30.12 37.65
C GLY A 194 -20.70 29.54 37.05
N ASP A 195 -21.69 29.47 37.94
CA ASP A 195 -23.14 29.57 37.75
C ASP A 195 -23.73 29.29 36.36
N ARG A 196 -24.52 28.21 36.25
CA ARG A 196 -25.93 28.31 35.83
C ARG A 196 -26.74 27.04 36.13
N LYS A 197 -27.69 27.25 37.05
CA LYS A 197 -29.02 26.65 37.26
C LYS A 197 -29.45 25.47 36.36
N SER A 198 -29.65 24.34 37.03
CA SER A 198 -30.84 23.47 37.04
C SER A 198 -31.96 23.76 36.03
N CYS A 199 -32.26 22.77 35.18
CA CYS A 199 -33.60 22.47 34.70
C CYS A 199 -33.78 20.94 34.69
N GLU A 200 -34.51 20.43 35.67
CA GLU A 200 -35.10 19.10 35.67
C GLU A 200 -36.30 19.05 34.71
N GLY A 201 -36.53 17.87 34.11
CA GLY A 201 -37.85 17.35 33.72
C GLY A 201 -38.72 18.20 32.79
N GLY A 202 -38.93 17.74 31.55
CA GLY A 202 -39.94 18.37 30.71
C GLY A 202 -40.10 17.78 29.32
N ASN A 203 -40.99 16.79 29.23
CA ASN A 203 -41.69 16.35 28.03
C ASN A 203 -42.10 17.54 27.13
N CYS A 204 -41.74 17.50 25.84
CA CYS A 204 -42.31 18.40 24.83
C CYS A 204 -42.53 17.66 23.51
N GLY A 205 -43.64 16.92 23.46
CA GLY A 205 -44.37 16.74 22.20
C GLY A 205 -45.19 18.00 21.90
N LEU A 206 -45.13 18.46 20.64
CA LEU A 206 -46.25 18.91 19.79
C LEU A 206 -45.71 19.65 18.53
N PRO A 207 -46.54 19.79 17.47
CA PRO A 207 -46.12 19.71 16.08
C PRO A 207 -45.92 21.08 15.44
N CYS A 208 -45.14 21.12 14.34
CA CYS A 208 -45.10 22.28 13.46
C CYS A 208 -45.89 22.01 12.18
N SER A 209 -47.12 22.51 12.16
CA SER A 209 -47.88 22.78 10.95
C SER A 209 -47.41 24.12 10.37
N LYS A 210 -47.00 24.16 9.10
CA LYS A 210 -47.29 25.32 8.23
C LYS A 210 -47.58 24.88 6.79
N PRO A 211 -48.44 25.64 6.08
CA PRO A 211 -49.04 25.27 4.80
C PRO A 211 -48.37 25.99 3.61
N GLY A 212 -48.58 25.45 2.41
CA GLY A 212 -48.40 26.18 1.15
C GLY A 212 -47.33 25.62 0.23
N CYS A 213 -47.72 24.66 -0.62
CA CYS A 213 -47.18 24.49 -1.97
C CYS A 213 -48.32 23.96 -2.83
N GLU A 214 -48.76 24.82 -3.75
CA GLU A 214 -49.84 24.58 -4.69
C GLU A 214 -49.45 23.54 -5.75
N GLU A 215 -50.49 22.96 -6.32
CA GLU A 215 -50.55 21.93 -7.33
C GLU A 215 -49.65 22.21 -8.55
N ARG A 216 -48.78 21.26 -8.90
CA ARG A 216 -48.44 20.96 -10.30
C ARG A 216 -48.21 19.46 -10.50
N GLU A 217 -49.23 18.88 -11.14
CA GLU A 217 -49.22 17.85 -12.18
C GLU A 217 -48.22 16.68 -12.09
N ALA A 218 -48.87 15.52 -12.00
CA ALA A 218 -48.37 14.18 -12.24
C ALA A 218 -47.43 14.04 -13.45
N SER A 219 -46.25 13.49 -13.20
CA SER A 219 -45.62 12.55 -14.13
C SER A 219 -45.12 11.34 -13.35
N SER A 220 -45.89 10.27 -13.45
CA SER A 220 -45.51 8.91 -13.10
C SER A 220 -44.25 8.48 -13.84
N SER A 221 -43.15 8.23 -13.12
CA SER A 221 -42.16 7.24 -13.55
C SER A 221 -41.95 6.29 -12.39
N GLU A 222 -42.45 5.08 -12.60
CA GLU A 222 -42.49 3.98 -11.66
C GLU A 222 -41.13 3.71 -11.02
N GLY A 223 -41.19 3.34 -9.75
CA GLY A 223 -40.05 2.88 -8.99
C GLY A 223 -39.36 1.74 -9.71
N SER A 224 -38.15 2.02 -10.20
CA SER A 224 -37.17 1.01 -10.52
C SER A 224 -36.69 0.39 -9.20
N THR A 225 -37.51 -0.51 -8.65
CA THR A 225 -37.04 -1.53 -7.72
C THR A 225 -35.93 -2.28 -8.43
N CYS A 226 -34.69 -2.04 -8.01
CA CYS A 226 -33.55 -2.84 -8.41
C CYS A 226 -33.81 -4.28 -7.95
N ASP A 227 -34.22 -5.12 -8.90
CA ASP A 227 -34.33 -6.55 -8.70
C ASP A 227 -32.92 -7.11 -8.44
N PRO A 228 -32.64 -7.63 -7.22
CA PRO A 228 -31.32 -8.14 -6.88
C PRO A 228 -30.97 -9.45 -7.60
N SER A 229 -31.86 -9.97 -8.47
CA SER A 229 -31.65 -11.24 -9.18
C SER A 229 -30.98 -11.12 -10.57
N THR A 230 -30.69 -9.90 -11.07
CA THR A 230 -30.15 -9.72 -12.44
C THR A 230 -28.69 -9.26 -12.53
N CYS A 231 -27.96 -9.21 -11.42
CA CYS A 231 -26.51 -8.98 -11.41
C CYS A 231 -25.65 -10.25 -11.54
N GLU A 232 -26.17 -11.29 -12.22
CA GLU A 232 -25.38 -12.43 -12.71
C GLU A 232 -24.53 -12.04 -13.94
N ARG A 233 -23.70 -10.99 -13.83
CA ARG A 233 -22.61 -10.81 -14.80
C ARG A 233 -21.54 -11.87 -14.52
N ALA A 234 -21.16 -12.58 -15.58
CA ALA A 234 -20.09 -13.57 -15.60
C ALA A 234 -18.72 -13.06 -15.11
N GLU A 235 -18.59 -11.77 -14.80
CA GLU A 235 -17.40 -11.11 -14.24
C GLU A 235 -17.25 -11.29 -12.71
N CYS A 236 -18.15 -12.01 -12.04
CA CYS A 236 -18.19 -12.14 -10.58
C CYS A 236 -17.42 -13.35 -9.99
N LYS A 237 -16.77 -14.19 -10.80
CA LYS A 237 -16.01 -15.36 -10.31
C LYS A 237 -14.50 -15.13 -10.45
N VAL A 238 -13.75 -15.55 -9.44
CA VAL A 238 -12.29 -15.60 -9.52
C VAL A 238 -11.94 -16.84 -10.34
N ASP A 239 -11.02 -16.69 -11.28
CA ASP A 239 -10.57 -17.77 -12.17
C ASP A 239 -9.91 -18.89 -11.35
N PRO A 240 -10.39 -20.15 -11.42
CA PRO A 240 -9.79 -21.27 -10.69
C PRO A 240 -8.31 -21.49 -10.98
N ASP A 241 -7.87 -21.26 -12.22
CA ASP A 241 -6.46 -21.45 -12.59
C ASP A 241 -5.58 -20.40 -11.90
N PHE A 242 -6.07 -19.16 -11.84
CA PHE A 242 -5.43 -18.08 -11.07
C PHE A 242 -5.36 -18.42 -9.57
N VAL A 243 -6.43 -18.97 -8.99
CA VAL A 243 -6.44 -19.36 -7.56
C VAL A 243 -5.43 -20.47 -7.30
N SER A 244 -5.37 -21.47 -8.18
CA SER A 244 -4.41 -22.56 -8.06
C SER A 244 -2.98 -22.04 -8.15
N GLN A 245 -2.70 -21.13 -9.08
CA GLN A 245 -1.37 -20.55 -9.25
C GLN A 245 -0.97 -19.65 -8.08
N ALA A 246 -1.86 -18.77 -7.62
CA ALA A 246 -1.59 -17.83 -6.53
C ALA A 246 -1.35 -18.56 -5.19
N LEU A 247 -1.97 -19.73 -5.00
CA LEU A 247 -1.89 -20.52 -3.77
C LEU A 247 -1.06 -21.80 -3.93
N ASP A 248 -0.24 -21.88 -4.98
CA ASP A 248 0.84 -22.87 -5.10
C ASP A 248 2.09 -22.27 -4.46
N LEU A 249 2.17 -22.42 -3.13
CA LEU A 249 3.16 -21.72 -2.31
C LEU A 249 4.49 -22.47 -2.29
N VAL A 250 5.58 -21.71 -2.37
CA VAL A 250 6.93 -22.26 -2.25
C VAL A 250 7.26 -22.47 -0.78
N SER A 251 7.83 -23.63 -0.46
CA SER A 251 8.30 -23.92 0.90
C SER A 251 9.42 -22.97 1.33
N VAL A 252 9.33 -22.47 2.56
CA VAL A 252 10.36 -21.65 3.23
C VAL A 252 11.29 -22.47 4.12
N LYS A 253 11.21 -23.81 4.02
CA LYS A 253 12.08 -24.78 4.72
C LYS A 253 11.98 -24.76 6.25
N VAL A 254 10.95 -24.11 6.79
CA VAL A 254 10.59 -24.11 8.21
C VAL A 254 9.21 -24.76 8.30
N ALA A 255 9.10 -25.89 8.98
CA ALA A 255 7.93 -26.76 8.87
C ALA A 255 6.66 -26.12 9.47
N SER A 256 6.81 -25.36 10.57
CA SER A 256 5.72 -24.56 11.14
C SER A 256 5.21 -23.51 10.16
N MET A 257 6.11 -22.74 9.54
CA MET A 257 5.77 -21.73 8.54
C MET A 257 5.09 -22.32 7.30
N ASP A 258 5.60 -23.44 6.78
CA ASP A 258 4.97 -24.13 5.64
C ASP A 258 3.55 -24.63 5.99
N SER A 259 3.33 -25.08 7.23
CA SER A 259 2.00 -25.46 7.72
C SER A 259 1.06 -24.25 7.77
N GLU A 260 1.53 -23.12 8.30
CA GLU A 260 0.75 -21.88 8.39
C GLU A 260 0.42 -21.28 7.01
N HIS A 261 1.34 -21.37 6.06
CA HIS A 261 1.11 -21.03 4.66
C HIS A 261 -0.04 -21.83 4.07
N GLU A 262 -0.10 -23.13 4.31
CA GLU A 262 -1.20 -23.98 3.82
C GLU A 262 -2.53 -23.70 4.55
N GLU A 263 -2.48 -23.35 5.85
CA GLU A 263 -3.66 -22.89 6.60
C GLU A 263 -4.22 -21.58 6.00
N CYS A 264 -3.34 -20.61 5.73
CA CYS A 264 -3.70 -19.35 5.06
C CYS A 264 -4.27 -19.61 3.67
N ALA A 265 -3.63 -20.46 2.88
CA ALA A 265 -4.12 -20.86 1.55
C ALA A 265 -5.51 -21.51 1.64
N THR A 266 -5.73 -22.38 2.62
CA THR A 266 -7.03 -23.01 2.84
C THR A 266 -8.12 -21.99 3.18
N ALA A 267 -7.84 -21.03 4.07
CA ALA A 267 -8.76 -19.95 4.39
C ALA A 267 -9.06 -19.07 3.17
N LEU A 268 -8.05 -18.74 2.35
CA LEU A 268 -8.21 -17.97 1.11
C LEU A 268 -9.03 -18.72 0.04
N ARG A 269 -8.83 -20.03 -0.12
CA ARG A 269 -9.68 -20.87 -1.01
C ARG A 269 -11.14 -20.86 -0.54
N ARG A 270 -11.39 -20.87 0.77
CA ARG A 270 -12.76 -20.72 1.31
C ARG A 270 -13.32 -19.33 1.00
N LEU A 271 -12.51 -18.27 1.15
CA LEU A 271 -12.93 -16.90 0.83
C LEU A 271 -13.34 -16.75 -0.65
N VAL A 272 -12.60 -17.35 -1.58
CA VAL A 272 -12.94 -17.36 -3.01
C VAL A 272 -14.34 -17.91 -3.27
N ASN A 273 -14.69 -19.00 -2.59
CA ASN A 273 -15.95 -19.69 -2.80
C ASN A 273 -17.13 -19.00 -2.11
N THR A 274 -16.93 -18.53 -0.88
CA THR A 274 -18.01 -18.05 -0.02
C THR A 274 -18.19 -16.53 -0.09
N ARG A 275 -17.10 -15.76 -0.14
CA ARG A 275 -17.09 -14.28 -0.23
C ARG A 275 -17.99 -13.57 0.78
N THR A 276 -18.06 -14.09 2.01
CA THR A 276 -18.77 -13.45 3.12
C THR A 276 -17.80 -12.83 4.11
N ARG A 277 -18.33 -11.91 4.93
CA ARG A 277 -17.61 -11.27 6.03
C ARG A 277 -17.01 -12.29 6.98
N GLU A 278 -17.75 -13.32 7.36
CA GLU A 278 -17.32 -14.31 8.36
C GLU A 278 -16.06 -15.04 7.89
N VAL A 279 -16.02 -15.44 6.61
CA VAL A 279 -14.83 -16.09 6.03
C VAL A 279 -13.67 -15.10 5.89
N LEU A 280 -13.94 -13.81 5.66
CA LEU A 280 -12.89 -12.79 5.65
C LEU A 280 -12.32 -12.54 7.06
N GLU A 281 -13.14 -12.65 8.11
CA GLU A 281 -12.67 -12.59 9.52
C GLU A 281 -11.78 -13.80 9.85
N GLU A 282 -12.11 -14.99 9.34
CA GLU A 282 -11.25 -16.17 9.45
C GLU A 282 -9.91 -15.98 8.74
N VAL A 283 -9.91 -15.42 7.52
CA VAL A 283 -8.68 -15.07 6.79
C VAL A 283 -7.85 -14.05 7.57
N LEU A 284 -8.49 -13.00 8.12
CA LEU A 284 -7.79 -12.00 8.94
C LEU A 284 -7.11 -12.65 10.14
N LYS A 285 -7.81 -13.54 10.84
CA LYS A 285 -7.25 -14.26 11.99
C LYS A 285 -6.04 -15.10 11.56
N CYS A 286 -6.19 -15.89 10.50
CA CYS A 286 -5.14 -16.79 10.03
C CYS A 286 -3.87 -16.01 9.61
N LEU A 287 -4.02 -14.94 8.82
CA LEU A 287 -2.90 -14.07 8.44
C LEU A 287 -2.28 -13.38 9.65
N SER A 288 -3.09 -12.89 10.59
CA SER A 288 -2.57 -12.20 11.78
C SER A 288 -1.78 -13.12 12.71
N ASP A 289 -2.24 -14.37 12.88
CA ASP A 289 -1.55 -15.36 13.71
C ASP A 289 -0.22 -15.77 13.06
N HIS A 290 -0.24 -16.03 11.76
CA HIS A 290 0.93 -16.34 10.95
C HIS A 290 2.00 -15.23 11.01
N PHE A 291 1.62 -13.99 10.68
CA PHE A 291 2.54 -12.85 10.71
C PHE A 291 3.13 -12.58 12.10
N ALA A 292 2.33 -12.79 13.16
CA ALA A 292 2.83 -12.63 14.53
C ALA A 292 3.86 -13.70 14.90
N HIS A 293 3.66 -14.94 14.46
CA HIS A 293 4.63 -16.01 14.70
C HIS A 293 5.93 -15.78 13.91
N GLU A 294 5.81 -15.39 12.65
CA GLU A 294 6.94 -15.06 11.80
C GLU A 294 7.80 -13.92 12.36
N GLU A 295 7.18 -12.82 12.80
CA GLU A 295 7.88 -11.72 13.43
C GLU A 295 8.56 -12.15 14.74
N ALA A 296 7.95 -13.08 15.49
CA ALA A 296 8.58 -13.67 16.67
C ALA A 296 9.81 -14.51 16.31
N LEU A 297 9.80 -15.25 15.20
CA LEU A 297 10.98 -15.95 14.69
C LEU A 297 12.09 -14.96 14.31
N PHE A 298 11.76 -13.80 13.73
CA PHE A 298 12.76 -12.78 13.43
C PHE A 298 13.46 -12.27 14.69
N GLU A 299 12.71 -12.07 15.77
CA GLU A 299 13.28 -11.70 17.08
C GLU A 299 14.13 -12.81 17.68
N GLU A 300 13.63 -14.05 17.69
CA GLU A 300 14.30 -15.18 18.30
C GLU A 300 15.63 -15.49 17.61
N TYR A 301 15.66 -15.47 16.28
CA TYR A 301 16.83 -15.85 15.49
C TYR A 301 17.68 -14.66 15.02
N GLY A 302 17.26 -13.43 15.34
CA GLY A 302 17.99 -12.20 15.01
C GLY A 302 17.99 -11.86 13.52
N PHE A 303 16.93 -12.19 12.79
CA PHE A 303 16.78 -11.82 11.38
C PHE A 303 16.59 -10.31 11.23
N GLY A 304 17.35 -9.68 10.32
CA GLY A 304 17.21 -8.25 10.03
C GLY A 304 17.65 -7.30 11.15
N ALA A 305 18.37 -7.80 12.17
CA ALA A 305 18.98 -6.99 13.23
C ALA A 305 20.17 -6.17 12.67
N HIS A 306 19.87 -5.03 12.04
CA HIS A 306 20.87 -4.09 11.54
C HIS A 306 21.05 -2.90 12.48
N VAL A 307 22.27 -2.34 12.50
CA VAL A 307 22.65 -1.17 13.31
C VAL A 307 21.84 0.08 12.96
N ASN A 308 21.25 0.11 11.76
CA ASN A 308 20.39 1.20 11.31
C ASN A 308 18.94 0.70 11.17
N GLU A 309 18.08 1.06 12.13
CA GLU A 309 16.65 0.69 12.13
C GLU A 309 15.91 1.15 10.86
N LYS A 310 16.36 2.23 10.21
CA LYS A 310 15.76 2.74 8.96
C LYS A 310 16.02 1.83 7.77
N LEU A 311 16.95 0.86 7.89
CA LEU A 311 17.36 -0.06 6.83
C LEU A 311 17.08 -1.53 7.19
N SER A 312 16.25 -1.78 8.21
CA SER A 312 15.99 -3.12 8.71
C SER A 312 15.05 -3.88 7.77
N ALA A 313 15.52 -4.98 7.18
CA ALA A 313 14.70 -5.91 6.41
C ALA A 313 13.47 -6.38 7.20
N LYS A 314 13.66 -6.67 8.50
CA LYS A 314 12.59 -6.99 9.44
C LYS A 314 11.53 -5.89 9.53
N LYS A 315 11.95 -4.61 9.63
CA LYS A 315 11.00 -3.49 9.69
C LYS A 315 10.20 -3.37 8.39
N SER A 316 10.84 -3.48 7.24
CA SER A 316 10.12 -3.45 5.95
C SER A 316 9.16 -4.63 5.78
N HIS A 317 9.51 -5.80 6.34
CA HIS A 317 8.67 -6.99 6.31
C HIS A 317 7.43 -6.82 7.20
N ALA A 318 7.61 -6.39 8.46
CA ALA A 318 6.51 -6.11 9.38
C ALA A 318 5.57 -5.00 8.84
N ASN A 319 6.11 -3.99 8.17
CA ASN A 319 5.29 -2.96 7.52
C ASN A 319 4.40 -3.55 6.42
N GLU A 320 4.89 -4.53 5.66
CA GLU A 320 4.10 -5.22 4.63
C GLU A 320 2.98 -6.06 5.26
N HIS A 321 3.23 -6.75 6.38
CA HIS A 321 2.19 -7.41 7.17
C HIS A 321 1.08 -6.44 7.57
N GLN A 322 1.46 -5.31 8.17
CA GLN A 322 0.48 -4.31 8.60
C GLN A 322 -0.31 -3.75 7.42
N ARG A 323 0.33 -3.51 6.27
CA ARG A 323 -0.35 -3.09 5.04
C ARG A 323 -1.45 -4.08 4.64
N MET A 324 -1.11 -5.37 4.57
CA MET A 324 -2.06 -6.44 4.19
C MET A 324 -3.18 -6.58 5.22
N LEU A 325 -2.87 -6.63 6.52
CA LEU A 325 -3.87 -6.73 7.58
C LEU A 325 -4.81 -5.51 7.60
N ASN A 326 -4.29 -4.30 7.41
CA ASN A 326 -5.09 -3.08 7.34
C ASN A 326 -6.02 -3.07 6.13
N LYS A 327 -5.57 -3.59 4.98
CA LYS A 327 -6.40 -3.76 3.80
C LYS A 327 -7.58 -4.71 4.06
N VAL A 328 -7.34 -5.84 4.73
CA VAL A 328 -8.39 -6.79 5.13
C VAL A 328 -9.36 -6.17 6.14
N ARG A 329 -8.86 -5.49 7.18
CA ARG A 329 -9.69 -4.78 8.17
C ARG A 329 -10.55 -3.69 7.52
N LYS A 330 -9.99 -2.94 6.58
CA LYS A 330 -10.73 -1.94 5.80
C LYS A 330 -11.86 -2.60 5.02
N GLN A 331 -11.61 -3.72 4.35
CA GLN A 331 -12.66 -4.44 3.63
C GLN A 331 -13.75 -4.98 4.55
N LEU A 332 -13.41 -5.43 5.77
CA LEU A 332 -14.40 -5.81 6.78
C LEU A 332 -15.31 -4.64 7.18
N SER A 333 -14.85 -3.38 7.08
CA SER A 333 -15.72 -2.23 7.36
C SER A 333 -16.70 -1.89 6.23
N CYS A 334 -16.53 -2.45 5.03
CA CYS A 334 -17.28 -2.06 3.83
C CYS A 334 -18.64 -2.77 3.66
N GLY A 335 -18.91 -3.86 4.37
CA GLY A 335 -20.19 -4.57 4.29
C GLY A 335 -20.11 -6.08 4.53
N PRO A 336 -21.23 -6.81 4.36
CA PRO A 336 -21.30 -8.25 4.64
C PRO A 336 -20.75 -9.15 3.51
N SER A 337 -20.62 -8.61 2.29
CA SER A 337 -20.14 -9.36 1.12
C SER A 337 -18.79 -8.84 0.64
N VAL A 338 -17.94 -9.75 0.18
CA VAL A 338 -16.57 -9.45 -0.27
C VAL A 338 -16.52 -9.43 -1.81
N PRO A 339 -16.13 -8.31 -2.43
CA PRO A 339 -15.99 -8.22 -3.89
C PRO A 339 -14.98 -9.23 -4.44
N ALA A 340 -15.27 -9.83 -5.60
CA ALA A 340 -14.34 -10.76 -6.27
C ALA A 340 -13.01 -10.08 -6.65
N THR A 341 -13.05 -8.78 -6.97
CA THR A 341 -11.86 -7.97 -7.25
C THR A 341 -10.94 -7.89 -6.02
N PHE A 342 -11.51 -7.63 -4.85
CA PHE A 342 -10.75 -7.63 -3.59
C PHE A 342 -10.11 -8.99 -3.31
N VAL A 343 -10.86 -10.09 -3.50
CA VAL A 343 -10.33 -11.45 -3.30
C VAL A 343 -9.15 -11.71 -4.23
N ARG A 344 -9.27 -11.33 -5.51
CA ARG A 344 -8.18 -11.47 -6.50
C ARG A 344 -6.93 -10.69 -6.07
N GLU A 345 -7.10 -9.45 -5.62
CA GLU A 345 -5.99 -8.64 -5.14
C GLU A 345 -5.33 -9.23 -3.90
N LEU A 346 -6.11 -9.71 -2.93
CA LEU A 346 -5.57 -10.31 -1.71
C LEU A 346 -4.79 -11.60 -2.00
N LEU A 347 -5.30 -12.44 -2.91
CA LEU A 347 -4.57 -13.62 -3.38
C LEU A 347 -3.24 -13.26 -4.02
N GLN A 348 -3.23 -12.24 -4.89
CA GLN A 348 -2.02 -11.76 -5.54
C GLN A 348 -1.01 -11.23 -4.51
N GLU A 349 -1.46 -10.42 -3.55
CA GLU A 349 -0.60 -9.86 -2.51
C GLU A 349 0.00 -10.95 -1.61
N PHE A 350 -0.79 -11.96 -1.22
CA PHE A 350 -0.29 -13.08 -0.44
C PHE A 350 0.71 -13.94 -1.21
N HIS A 351 0.45 -14.22 -2.49
CA HIS A 351 1.40 -14.90 -3.36
C HIS A 351 2.72 -14.13 -3.49
N GLU A 352 2.64 -12.82 -3.72
CA GLU A 352 3.83 -11.97 -3.86
C GLU A 352 4.60 -11.87 -2.54
N HIS A 353 3.90 -11.79 -1.40
CA HIS A 353 4.52 -11.80 -0.09
C HIS A 353 5.32 -13.09 0.13
N THR A 354 4.67 -14.24 0.03
CA THR A 354 5.30 -15.55 0.22
C THR A 354 6.45 -15.83 -0.75
N THR A 355 6.39 -15.32 -1.99
CA THR A 355 7.43 -15.56 -3.00
C THR A 355 8.58 -14.56 -2.95
N LEU A 356 8.35 -13.33 -2.49
CA LEU A 356 9.35 -12.25 -2.53
C LEU A 356 9.92 -11.91 -1.16
N TYR A 357 9.11 -11.99 -0.10
CA TYR A 357 9.50 -11.64 1.26
C TYR A 357 9.92 -12.89 2.03
N ASP A 358 9.09 -13.93 2.02
CA ASP A 358 9.28 -15.04 2.96
C ASP A 358 10.49 -15.90 2.58
N VAL A 359 10.73 -16.01 1.28
CA VAL A 359 11.92 -16.66 0.73
C VAL A 359 13.23 -15.99 1.21
N GLN A 360 13.21 -14.69 1.59
CA GLN A 360 14.42 -13.98 1.99
C GLN A 360 15.01 -14.48 3.31
N TYR A 361 14.18 -14.98 4.23
CA TYR A 361 14.66 -15.53 5.51
C TYR A 361 14.72 -17.05 5.52
N ALA A 362 14.17 -17.73 4.52
CA ALA A 362 14.03 -19.19 4.48
C ALA A 362 15.33 -19.93 4.82
N ASP A 363 16.41 -19.63 4.09
CA ASP A 363 17.72 -20.28 4.33
C ASP A 363 18.36 -19.85 5.66
N PHE A 364 18.11 -18.61 6.09
CA PHE A 364 18.64 -18.08 7.35
C PHE A 364 18.01 -18.80 8.54
N LEU A 365 16.68 -18.87 8.62
CA LEU A 365 15.96 -19.52 9.72
C LEU A 365 16.18 -21.03 9.72
N ALA A 366 16.12 -21.68 8.55
CA ALA A 366 16.41 -23.10 8.43
C ALA A 366 17.85 -23.43 8.88
N GLY A 367 18.83 -22.60 8.49
CA GLY A 367 20.22 -22.74 8.92
C GLY A 367 20.44 -22.55 10.42
N LYS A 368 19.53 -21.84 11.10
CA LYS A 368 19.52 -21.66 12.57
C LYS A 368 18.75 -22.76 13.30
N GLY A 369 18.10 -23.67 12.58
CA GLY A 369 17.33 -24.77 13.16
C GLY A 369 15.95 -24.35 13.67
N ALA A 370 15.38 -23.26 13.12
CA ALA A 370 13.97 -22.94 13.30
C ALA A 370 13.09 -24.12 12.85
N LYS A 371 11.99 -24.37 13.56
CA LYS A 371 11.14 -25.54 13.33
C LYS A 371 9.72 -25.14 13.01
#